data_AF-A0A1A8SG10-F1
#
_entry.id   AF-A0A1A8SG10-F1
#
_cell.length_a   1.000
_cell.length_b   1.000
_cell.length_c   1.000
_cell.angle_alpha   90.00
_cell.angle_beta   90.00
_cell.angle_gamma   90.00
#
_symmetry.space_group_name_H-M   'P 1'
#
loop_
_entity.id
_entity.type
_entity.pdbx_description
1 polymer ?
#
loop_
_entity_poly.entity_id
_entity_poly.type
_entity_poly.pdbx_seq_one_letter_code
_entity_poly.pdbx_strand_id
1 'polypeptide(L)'
;YEGFTLFQTHDNKEHLAMMEIIQGPIPQRMIQKSRRQMYFHHGRLDWNECSKAGRFVKSKCKPLRKYLLSYGREHHHLFDLLDGMLEYEPLKRISFPSLLNHPFFLYISPGKPQSWRNSWDAGK
;
A
#
# COMPACT_ATOMS: atom_id res chain seq x y z
N TYR A 1 -7.23 -10.95 2.08
CA TYR A 1 -6.08 -10.22 1.50
C TYR A 1 -5.51 -11.08 0.37
N GLU A 2 -5.11 -10.51 -0.77
CA GLU A 2 -5.35 -11.15 -2.08
C GLU A 2 -4.45 -12.32 -2.53
N GLY A 3 -3.49 -12.79 -1.72
CA GLY A 3 -2.70 -13.99 -2.04
C GLY A 3 -1.61 -13.81 -3.11
N PHE A 4 -1.31 -12.56 -3.50
CA PHE A 4 -0.17 -12.21 -4.33
C PHE A 4 0.63 -11.05 -3.71
N THR A 5 1.80 -10.76 -4.27
CA THR A 5 2.72 -9.71 -3.80
C THR A 5 2.25 -8.31 -4.22
N LEU A 6 2.30 -7.35 -3.29
CA LEU A 6 1.86 -5.98 -3.57
C LEU A 6 2.77 -5.26 -4.60
N PHE A 7 4.08 -5.52 -4.53
CA PHE A 7 5.09 -4.96 -5.42
C PHE A 7 5.80 -6.09 -6.18
N GLN A 8 5.28 -6.44 -7.36
CA GLN A 8 5.84 -7.52 -8.19
C GLN A 8 6.81 -6.95 -9.22
N THR A 9 8.00 -6.54 -8.77
CA THR A 9 9.04 -5.99 -9.66
C THR A 9 10.45 -6.21 -9.11
N HIS A 10 11.44 -6.12 -10.00
CA HIS A 10 12.86 -6.15 -9.69
C HIS A 10 13.61 -4.88 -10.14
N ASP A 11 12.91 -3.91 -10.75
CA ASP A 11 13.49 -2.62 -11.15
C ASP A 11 13.16 -1.53 -10.13
N ASN A 12 14.16 -0.73 -9.73
CA ASN A 12 13.99 0.29 -8.69
C ASN A 12 13.04 1.42 -9.12
N LYS A 13 13.12 1.87 -10.37
CA LYS A 13 12.31 3.00 -10.86
C LYS A 13 10.86 2.57 -11.05
N GLU A 14 10.67 1.35 -11.56
CA GLU A 14 9.37 0.70 -11.63
C GLU A 14 8.76 0.51 -10.23
N HIS A 15 9.55 0.07 -9.25
CA HIS A 15 9.09 -0.08 -7.87
C HIS A 15 8.60 1.25 -7.29
N LEU A 16 9.35 2.35 -7.49
CA LEU A 16 8.91 3.68 -7.06
C LEU A 16 7.61 4.11 -7.75
N ALA A 17 7.44 3.80 -9.04
CA ALA A 17 6.20 4.09 -9.76
C ALA A 17 5.01 3.26 -9.23
N MET A 18 5.23 1.99 -8.90
CA MET A 18 4.21 1.16 -8.24
C MET A 18 3.81 1.75 -6.89
N MET A 19 4.77 2.21 -6.09
CA MET A 19 4.48 2.89 -4.81
C MET A 19 3.62 4.13 -5.04
N GLU A 20 3.97 4.99 -6.00
CA GLU A 20 3.20 6.21 -6.27
C GLU A 20 1.73 5.95 -6.64
N ILE A 21 1.45 4.88 -7.40
CA ILE A 21 0.07 4.50 -7.72
C ILE A 21 -0.68 3.97 -6.49
N ILE A 22 -0.01 3.17 -5.65
CA ILE A 22 -0.65 2.48 -4.53
C ILE A 22 -0.88 3.43 -3.34
N GLN A 23 0.09 4.28 -3.04
CA GLN A 23 0.15 5.10 -1.81
C GLN A 23 0.07 6.61 -2.06
N GLY A 24 0.18 7.06 -3.31
CA GLY A 24 0.26 8.48 -3.65
C GLY A 24 1.70 8.98 -3.77
N PRO A 25 1.90 10.29 -4.00
CA PRO A 25 3.19 10.84 -4.39
C PRO A 25 4.26 10.67 -3.31
N ILE A 26 5.51 10.41 -3.73
CA ILE A 26 6.65 10.33 -2.80
C ILE A 26 6.89 11.71 -2.15
N PRO A 27 7.08 11.79 -0.82
CA PRO A 27 7.32 13.07 -0.15
C PRO A 27 8.54 13.83 -0.70
N GLN A 28 8.36 15.12 -0.98
CA GLN A 28 9.42 15.99 -1.53
C GLN A 28 10.71 15.97 -0.70
N ARG A 29 10.58 15.93 0.63
CA ARG A 29 11.71 15.85 1.56
C ARG A 29 12.56 14.59 1.34
N MET A 30 11.94 13.46 1.00
CA MET A 30 12.66 12.22 0.70
C MET A 30 13.33 12.30 -0.66
N ILE A 31 12.65 12.86 -1.67
CA ILE A 31 13.20 13.08 -3.00
C ILE A 31 14.47 13.94 -2.90
N GLN A 32 14.38 15.10 -2.23
CA GLN A 32 15.51 16.03 -2.06
C GLN A 32 16.70 15.41 -1.30
N LYS A 33 16.44 14.54 -0.33
CA LYS A 33 17.49 13.86 0.46
C LYS A 33 18.09 12.63 -0.24
N SER A 34 17.47 12.14 -1.31
CA SER A 34 17.92 10.93 -1.98
C SER A 34 19.26 11.13 -2.69
N ARG A 35 20.14 10.14 -2.64
CA ARG A 35 21.36 10.11 -3.49
C ARG A 35 21.07 9.66 -4.92
N ARG A 36 19.86 9.15 -5.18
CA ARG A 36 19.43 8.63 -6.49
C ARG A 36 18.61 9.68 -7.25
N GLN A 37 19.15 10.90 -7.38
CA GLN A 37 18.46 12.01 -8.05
C GLN A 37 18.09 11.70 -9.51
N MET A 38 18.82 10.81 -10.18
CA MET A 38 18.53 10.34 -11.55
C MET A 38 17.14 9.73 -11.76
N TYR A 39 16.44 9.32 -10.69
CA TYR A 39 15.06 8.83 -10.79
C TYR A 39 14.02 9.94 -10.76
N PHE A 40 14.41 11.18 -10.47
CA PHE A 40 13.50 12.28 -10.23
C PHE A 40 13.81 13.45 -11.16
N HIS A 41 12.76 14.15 -11.59
CA HIS A 41 12.84 15.36 -12.39
C HIS A 41 11.80 16.37 -11.88
N HIS A 42 12.22 17.61 -11.63
CA HIS A 42 11.39 18.66 -11.01
C HIS A 42 10.64 18.21 -9.73
N GLY A 43 11.33 17.44 -8.87
CA GLY A 43 10.75 16.97 -7.61
C GLY A 43 9.68 15.89 -7.77
N ARG A 44 9.52 15.29 -8.95
CA ARG A 44 8.62 14.15 -9.16
C ARG A 44 9.39 12.96 -9.71
N LEU A 45 8.84 11.75 -9.57
CA LEU A 45 9.39 10.59 -10.23
C LEU A 45 9.38 10.83 -11.75
N ASP A 46 10.53 10.68 -12.39
CA ASP A 46 10.67 10.83 -13.84
C ASP A 46 10.13 9.59 -14.55
N TRP A 47 8.81 9.39 -14.57
CA TRP A 47 8.19 8.16 -15.04
C TRP A 47 7.39 8.34 -16.33
N ASN A 48 7.67 7.51 -17.34
CA ASN A 48 6.91 7.50 -18.59
C ASN A 48 5.80 6.44 -18.53
N GLU A 49 4.56 6.89 -18.27
CA GLU A 49 3.37 6.03 -18.24
C GLU A 49 3.06 5.33 -19.57
N CYS A 50 3.46 5.91 -20.70
CA CYS A 50 3.20 5.37 -22.03
C CYS A 50 4.18 4.25 -22.43
N SER A 51 5.24 4.04 -21.67
CA SER A 51 6.20 2.95 -21.89
C SER A 51 5.59 1.57 -21.62
N LYS A 52 6.26 0.49 -22.05
CA LYS A 52 5.83 -0.88 -21.73
C LYS A 52 5.75 -1.11 -20.21
N ALA A 53 6.75 -0.63 -19.47
CA ALA A 53 6.76 -0.70 -18.00
C ALA A 53 5.67 0.18 -17.38
N GLY A 54 5.46 1.39 -17.92
CA GLY A 54 4.39 2.28 -17.48
C GLY A 54 3.00 1.65 -17.61
N ARG A 55 2.70 1.03 -18.76
CA ARG A 55 1.45 0.28 -18.97
C ARG A 55 1.33 -0.93 -18.05
N PHE A 56 2.43 -1.67 -17.83
CA PHE A 56 2.47 -2.79 -16.87
C PHE A 56 2.10 -2.32 -15.46
N VAL A 57 2.79 -1.32 -14.93
CA VAL A 57 2.54 -0.74 -13.60
C VAL A 57 1.10 -0.25 -13.48
N LYS A 58 0.60 0.50 -14.47
CA LYS A 58 -0.79 1.00 -14.50
C LYS A 58 -1.84 -0.12 -14.52
N SER A 59 -1.54 -1.26 -15.14
CA SER A 59 -2.45 -2.41 -15.18
C SER A 59 -2.43 -3.25 -13.91
N LYS A 60 -1.29 -3.31 -13.21
CA LYS A 60 -1.09 -4.17 -12.04
C LYS A 60 -1.37 -3.46 -10.72
N CYS A 61 -1.13 -2.16 -10.67
CA CYS A 61 -1.27 -1.36 -9.47
C CYS A 61 -2.56 -0.56 -9.49
N LYS A 62 -3.22 -0.49 -8.34
CA LYS A 62 -4.36 0.37 -8.06
C LYS A 62 -4.14 0.99 -6.67
N PRO A 63 -4.78 2.13 -6.33
CA PRO A 63 -4.70 2.69 -4.97
C PRO A 63 -5.01 1.64 -3.91
N LEU A 64 -4.30 1.65 -2.77
CA LEU A 64 -4.34 0.58 -1.78
C LEU A 64 -5.77 0.20 -1.37
N ARG A 65 -6.61 1.19 -1.10
CA ARG A 65 -8.02 0.99 -0.70
C ARG A 65 -8.87 0.25 -1.76
N LYS A 66 -8.44 0.16 -3.02
CA LYS A 66 -9.13 -0.64 -4.06
C LYS A 66 -8.84 -2.14 -4.00
N TYR A 67 -7.97 -2.60 -3.10
CA TYR A 67 -7.76 -4.03 -2.79
C TYR A 67 -8.66 -4.53 -1.64
N LEU A 68 -9.63 -3.72 -1.19
CA LEU A 68 -10.64 -4.17 -0.23
C LEU A 68 -11.53 -5.23 -0.86
N LEU A 69 -11.61 -6.41 -0.21
CA LEU A 69 -12.47 -7.53 -0.63
C LEU A 69 -13.90 -7.45 -0.06
N SER A 70 -14.10 -6.61 0.96
CA SER A 70 -15.36 -6.40 1.66
C SER A 70 -15.33 -5.02 2.34
N TYR A 71 -16.51 -4.45 2.56
CA TYR A 71 -16.72 -3.20 3.31
C TYR A 71 -16.93 -3.44 4.81
N GLY A 72 -16.67 -4.66 5.29
CA GLY A 72 -16.67 -4.99 6.72
C GLY A 72 -15.65 -4.15 7.50
N ARG A 73 -15.99 -3.84 8.76
CA ARG A 73 -15.17 -2.98 9.63
C ARG A 73 -13.75 -3.54 9.82
N GLU A 74 -13.62 -4.85 9.89
CA GLU A 74 -12.37 -5.58 10.00
C GLU A 74 -11.45 -5.37 8.79
N HIS A 75 -12.00 -5.32 7.58
CA HIS A 75 -11.24 -5.01 6.37
C HIS A 75 -10.79 -3.54 6.38
N HIS A 76 -11.64 -2.61 6.80
CA HIS A 76 -11.26 -1.22 6.95
C HIS A 76 -10.14 -1.03 7.98
N HIS A 77 -10.22 -1.68 9.15
CA HIS A 77 -9.17 -1.65 10.16
C HIS A 77 -7.85 -2.27 9.65
N LEU A 78 -7.91 -3.35 8.88
CA LEU A 78 -6.71 -3.94 8.28
C LEU A 78 -6.03 -2.94 7.33
N PHE A 79 -6.80 -2.32 6.44
CA PHE A 79 -6.24 -1.38 5.47
C PHE A 79 -5.77 -0.07 6.10
N ASP A 80 -6.39 0.35 7.20
CA ASP A 80 -5.91 1.46 8.02
C ASP A 80 -4.53 1.16 8.65
N LEU A 81 -4.38 -0.06 9.19
CA LEU A 81 -3.09 -0.53 9.68
C LEU A 81 -2.05 -0.57 8.57
N LEU A 82 -2.40 -1.11 7.39
CA LEU A 82 -1.50 -1.20 6.25
C LEU A 82 -1.06 0.17 5.74
N ASP A 83 -1.96 1.16 5.67
CA ASP A 83 -1.59 2.55 5.33
C ASP A 83 -0.51 3.07 6.30
N GLY A 84 -0.69 2.87 7.61
CA GLY A 84 0.30 3.27 8.62
C GLY A 84 1.63 2.51 8.52
N MET A 85 1.61 1.23 8.12
CA MET A 85 2.82 0.41 7.95
C MET A 85 3.58 0.73 6.66
N LEU A 86 2.87 1.15 5.60
CA LEU A 86 3.45 1.41 4.29
C LEU A 86 3.97 2.85 4.14
N GLU A 87 3.62 3.76 5.06
CA GLU A 87 4.07 5.15 5.12
C GLU A 87 5.54 5.34 4.66
N TYR A 88 5.72 6.30 3.74
CA TYR A 88 6.98 6.59 3.08
C TYR A 88 8.05 7.05 4.08
N GLU A 89 7.74 8.05 4.91
CA GLU A 89 8.70 8.59 5.87
C GLU A 89 8.86 7.60 7.05
N PRO A 90 10.04 7.00 7.26
CA PRO A 90 10.21 5.98 8.29
C PRO A 90 9.91 6.48 9.71
N LEU A 91 10.08 7.79 9.95
CA LEU A 91 9.78 8.43 11.24
C LEU A 91 8.28 8.65 11.48
N LYS A 92 7.46 8.63 10.42
CA LYS A 92 5.99 8.74 10.51
C LYS A 92 5.31 7.37 10.47
N ARG A 93 6.01 6.37 9.95
CA ARG A 93 5.53 4.98 9.88
C ARG A 93 5.16 4.47 11.27
N ILE A 94 4.04 3.76 11.33
CA ILE A 94 3.53 3.21 12.59
C ILE A 94 4.62 2.39 13.29
N SER A 95 4.82 2.68 14.58
CA SER A 95 5.76 1.93 15.41
C SER A 95 5.18 0.56 15.78
N PHE A 96 6.02 -0.42 16.09
CA PHE A 96 5.55 -1.74 16.52
C PHE A 96 4.66 -1.68 17.79
N PRO A 97 5.00 -0.90 18.84
CA PRO A 97 4.10 -0.73 19.99
C PRO A 97 2.75 -0.09 19.63
N SER A 98 2.73 0.92 18.76
CA SER A 98 1.49 1.53 18.27
C SER A 98 0.65 0.56 17.46
N LEU A 99 1.31 -0.28 16.64
CA LEU A 99 0.69 -1.32 15.83
C LEU A 99 -0.03 -2.36 16.69
N LEU A 100 0.57 -2.83 17.78
CA LEU A 100 -0.07 -3.81 18.67
C LEU A 100 -1.34 -3.28 19.33
N ASN A 101 -1.43 -1.97 19.54
CA ASN A 101 -2.60 -1.30 20.09
C ASN A 101 -3.59 -0.83 19.01
N HIS A 102 -3.37 -1.19 17.74
CA HIS A 102 -4.24 -0.77 16.65
C HIS A 102 -5.63 -1.41 16.76
N PRO A 103 -6.73 -0.69 16.42
CA PRO A 103 -8.10 -1.22 16.44
C PRO A 103 -8.27 -2.53 15.68
N PHE A 104 -7.42 -2.79 14.68
CA PHE A 104 -7.35 -4.06 13.97
C PHE A 104 -7.12 -5.25 14.90
N PHE A 105 -6.11 -5.18 15.78
CA PHE A 105 -5.78 -6.28 16.70
C PHE A 105 -6.71 -6.30 17.91
N LEU A 106 -7.16 -5.15 18.39
CA LEU A 106 -8.11 -5.07 19.51
C LEU A 106 -9.50 -5.62 19.15
N TYR A 107 -9.88 -5.55 17.87
CA TYR A 107 -11.11 -6.15 17.38
C TYR A 107 -11.06 -7.69 17.41
N ILE A 108 -9.86 -8.28 17.30
CA ILE A 108 -9.62 -9.72 17.38
C ILE A 108 -9.55 -10.13 18.86
N SER A 109 -10.69 -10.01 19.56
CA SER A 109 -10.78 -10.44 20.96
C SER A 109 -10.82 -11.98 21.02
N PRO A 110 -10.02 -12.62 21.90
CA PRO A 110 -9.94 -14.07 21.97
C PRO A 110 -11.31 -14.65 22.38
N GLY A 111 -11.90 -15.48 21.50
CA GLY A 111 -13.13 -16.22 21.80
C GLY A 111 -14.32 -15.97 20.87
N LYS A 112 -14.23 -15.05 19.90
CA LYS A 112 -15.25 -14.92 18.85
C LYS A 112 -14.74 -15.51 17.53
N PRO A 113 -15.38 -16.56 16.97
CA PRO A 113 -15.03 -17.04 15.64
C PRO A 113 -15.34 -15.92 14.64
N GLN A 114 -14.30 -15.28 14.15
CA GLN A 114 -14.43 -14.20 13.19
C GLN A 114 -14.56 -14.81 11.80
N SER A 115 -15.78 -14.80 11.25
CA SER A 115 -15.95 -15.13 9.84
C SER A 115 -15.43 -13.95 9.03
N TRP A 116 -14.25 -14.10 8.45
CA TRP A 116 -13.76 -13.23 7.37
C TRP A 116 -14.65 -13.45 6.15
N ARG A 117 -15.79 -12.75 6.11
CA ARG A 117 -16.74 -12.84 5.02
C ARG A 117 -16.34 -11.83 3.96
N ASN A 118 -15.81 -12.32 2.85
CA ASN A 118 -15.68 -11.48 1.67
C ASN A 118 -17.08 -11.28 1.08
N SER A 119 -17.33 -10.14 0.42
CA SER A 119 -18.65 -9.89 -0.19
C SER A 119 -19.02 -10.92 -1.27
N TRP A 120 -18.03 -11.65 -1.78
CA TRP A 120 -18.13 -12.73 -2.76
C TRP A 120 -18.68 -14.03 -2.15
N ASP A 121 -18.51 -14.22 -0.84
CA ASP A 121 -18.94 -15.43 -0.12
C ASP A 121 -20.43 -15.41 0.25
N ALA A 122 -21.09 -14.25 0.14
CA ALA A 122 -22.51 -14.06 0.48
C ALA A 122 -23.48 -14.39 -0.66
N GLY A 123 -22.97 -14.80 -1.83
CA GLY A 123 -23.76 -15.11 -3.03
C GLY A 123 -23.92 -16.60 -3.35
N LYS A 124 -23.64 -17.50 -2.39
CA LYS A 124 -23.86 -18.95 -2.52
C LYS A 124 -24.95 -19.43 -1.59
#